data_AF-A0A1W9V2X1-F1
#
_entry.id   AF-A0A1W9V2X1-F1
#
_cell.length_a   1.000
_cell.length_b   1.000
_cell.length_c   1.000
_cell.angle_alpha   90.00
_cell.angle_beta   90.00
_cell.angle_gamma   90.00
#
_symmetry.space_group_name_H-M   'P 1'
#
loop_
_entity.id
_entity.type
_entity.pdbx_description
1 polymer ?
#
loop_
_entity_poly.entity_id
_entity_poly.type
_entity_poly.pdbx_seq_one_letter_code
_entity_poly.pdbx_strand_id
1 'polypeptide(L)'
;MAGTFKKQKFSGWPEIVAFCVILLLALLFRTYGLDKVPPAFFGDEANIALDSQSILQGNFSLITPHEGGEGSLWAYLLALTFAVFKPSIASARGAAVAFSVAGIGVVFALARLLLLPQLGRFQVLAVATLTG
;
A
#
# COMPACT_ATOMS: atom_id res chain seq x y z
N MET A 1 -27.66 2.70 43.71
CA MET A 1 -26.19 2.84 43.56
C MET A 1 -25.90 3.01 42.07
N ALA A 2 -25.65 4.23 41.62
CA ALA A 2 -25.44 4.53 40.19
C ALA A 2 -23.96 4.32 39.84
N GLY A 3 -23.66 3.22 39.15
CA GLY A 3 -22.32 2.92 38.64
C GLY A 3 -21.94 3.91 37.55
N THR A 4 -20.95 4.75 37.83
CA THR A 4 -20.40 5.71 36.87
C THR A 4 -19.56 4.95 35.84
N PHE A 5 -20.13 4.66 34.68
CA PHE A 5 -19.39 4.08 33.56
C PHE A 5 -18.33 5.08 33.06
N LYS A 6 -17.10 4.87 33.49
CA LYS A 6 -15.94 5.65 33.07
C LYS A 6 -15.65 5.33 31.61
N LYS A 7 -16.00 6.23 30.69
CA LYS A 7 -15.62 6.11 29.26
C LYS A 7 -14.10 5.99 29.18
N GLN A 8 -13.62 4.78 28.89
CA GLN A 8 -12.21 4.51 28.71
C GLN A 8 -11.77 5.22 27.43
N LYS A 9 -11.06 6.34 27.60
CA LYS A 9 -10.52 7.14 26.51
C LYS A 9 -9.35 6.35 25.91
N PHE A 10 -9.62 5.50 24.92
CA PHE A 10 -8.56 4.86 24.14
C PHE A 10 -7.73 5.98 23.50
N SER A 11 -6.51 6.15 24.00
CA SER A 11 -5.53 7.05 23.40
C SER A 11 -5.17 6.48 22.04
N GLY A 12 -5.45 7.21 20.96
CA GLY A 12 -5.05 6.79 19.60
C GLY A 12 -3.54 6.89 19.35
N TRP A 13 -2.76 7.38 20.32
CA TRP A 13 -1.32 7.55 20.20
C TRP A 13 -0.54 6.24 20.03
N PRO A 14 -0.75 5.18 20.84
CA PRO A 14 -0.12 3.88 20.60
C PRO A 14 -0.44 3.29 19.22
N GLU A 15 -1.65 3.49 18.70
CA GLU A 15 -2.04 3.01 17.37
C GLU A 15 -1.26 3.74 16.27
N ILE A 16 -1.13 5.07 16.38
CA ILE A 16 -0.37 5.88 15.43
C ILE A 16 1.12 5.51 15.48
N VAL A 17 1.68 5.33 16.68
CA VAL A 17 3.08 4.92 16.84
C VAL A 17 3.31 3.55 16.22
N ALA A 18 2.45 2.57 16.49
CA ALA A 18 2.54 1.24 15.89
C ALA A 18 2.44 1.30 14.36
N PHE A 19 1.52 2.11 13.83
CA PHE A 19 1.39 2.31 12.38
C PHE A 19 2.66 2.94 11.77
N CYS A 20 3.22 3.98 12.39
CA CYS A 20 4.47 4.59 11.94
C CYS A 20 5.64 3.60 11.97
N VAL A 21 5.73 2.75 13.00
CA VAL A 21 6.75 1.69 13.09
C VAL A 21 6.57 0.68 11.96
N ILE A 22 5.34 0.25 11.67
CA ILE A 22 5.06 -0.68 10.57
C ILE A 22 5.44 -0.06 9.22
N LEU A 23 5.12 1.23 9.00
CA LEU A 23 5.53 1.93 7.77
C LEU A 23 7.05 2.01 7.64
N LEU A 24 7.76 2.32 8.72
CA LEU A 24 9.23 2.38 8.72
C LEU A 24 9.86 1.01 8.46
N LEU A 25 9.34 -0.05 9.09
CA LEU A 25 9.80 -1.41 8.84
C LEU A 25 9.53 -1.83 7.40
N ALA A 26 8.34 -1.55 6.88
CA ALA A 26 8.00 -1.85 5.50
C ALA A 26 8.92 -1.11 4.53
N LEU A 27 9.17 0.18 4.76
CA LEU A 27 10.11 0.96 3.94
C LEU A 27 11.53 0.38 4.01
N LEU A 28 12.00 0.01 5.20
CA LEU A 28 13.32 -0.57 5.40
C LEU A 28 13.45 -1.90 4.66
N PHE A 29 12.52 -2.84 4.82
CA PHE A 29 12.55 -4.11 4.12
C PHE A 29 12.38 -3.96 2.61
N ARG A 30 11.58 -2.99 2.13
CA ARG A 30 11.36 -2.77 0.70
C ARG A 30 12.58 -2.17 0.03
N THR A 31 13.28 -1.25 0.69
CA THR A 31 14.47 -0.56 0.15
C THR A 31 15.78 -1.31 0.40
N TYR A 32 15.80 -2.20 1.39
CA TYR A 32 16.98 -3.01 1.71
C TYR A 32 17.30 -3.97 0.57
N GLY A 33 18.38 -3.67 -0.15
CA GLY A 33 18.84 -4.48 -1.27
C GLY A 33 18.16 -4.17 -2.61
N LEU A 34 17.38 -3.08 -2.71
CA LEU A 34 16.72 -2.67 -3.97
C LEU A 34 17.70 -2.49 -5.14
N ASP A 35 18.96 -2.15 -4.84
CA ASP A 35 20.03 -2.01 -5.83
C ASP A 35 20.76 -3.32 -6.15
N LYS A 36 20.62 -4.34 -5.31
CA LYS A 36 21.35 -5.61 -5.42
C LYS A 36 20.47 -6.78 -5.84
N VAL A 37 19.16 -6.71 -5.57
CA VAL A 37 18.19 -7.78 -5.82
C VAL A 37 16.89 -7.15 -6.35
N PRO A 38 16.44 -7.53 -7.56
CA PRO A 38 17.13 -8.36 -8.55
C PRO A 38 18.29 -7.60 -9.23
N PRO A 39 19.44 -8.26 -9.48
CA PRO A 39 20.61 -7.62 -10.10
C PRO A 39 20.41 -7.27 -11.57
N ALA A 40 19.45 -7.91 -12.25
CA ALA A 40 19.09 -7.62 -13.63
C ALA A 40 17.69 -7.01 -13.69
N PHE A 41 17.55 -5.93 -14.45
CA PHE A 41 16.25 -5.39 -14.86
C PHE A 41 15.81 -6.11 -16.13
N PHE A 42 15.16 -7.26 -15.97
CA PHE A 42 14.77 -8.14 -17.07
C PHE A 42 13.37 -8.74 -16.80
N GLY A 43 12.76 -9.32 -17.82
CA GLY A 43 11.50 -10.03 -17.68
C GLY A 43 10.33 -9.06 -17.55
N ASP A 44 9.47 -9.33 -16.57
CA ASP A 44 8.25 -8.57 -16.28
C ASP A 44 8.56 -7.10 -15.92
N GLU A 45 9.57 -6.84 -15.08
CA GLU A 45 9.94 -5.46 -14.71
C GLU A 45 10.30 -4.60 -15.93
N ALA A 46 11.00 -5.20 -16.90
CA ALA A 46 11.47 -4.51 -18.10
C ALA A 46 10.36 -4.32 -19.14
N ASN A 47 9.55 -5.35 -19.35
CA ASN A 47 8.43 -5.34 -20.28
C ASN A 47 7.37 -4.30 -19.87
N ILE A 48 7.01 -4.25 -18.58
CA ILE A 48 6.12 -3.20 -18.05
C ILE A 48 6.72 -1.81 -18.26
N ALA A 49 8.03 -1.63 -18.04
CA ALA A 49 8.67 -0.33 -18.24
C ALA A 49 8.66 0.10 -19.71
N LEU A 50 8.81 -0.83 -20.65
CA LEU A 50 8.68 -0.58 -22.09
C LEU A 50 7.24 -0.20 -22.46
N ASP A 51 6.25 -0.91 -21.92
CA ASP A 51 4.84 -0.59 -22.12
C ASP A 51 4.49 0.80 -21.56
N SER A 52 4.97 1.13 -20.36
CA SER A 52 4.83 2.47 -19.77
C SER A 52 5.48 3.56 -20.60
N GLN A 53 6.64 3.28 -21.20
CA GLN A 53 7.30 4.22 -22.09
C GLN A 53 6.48 4.43 -23.37
N SER A 54 5.87 3.37 -23.92
CA SER A 54 4.98 3.47 -25.07
C SER A 54 3.73 4.32 -24.76
N ILE A 55 3.15 4.14 -23.58
CA ILE A 55 2.01 4.94 -23.09
C ILE A 55 2.39 6.41 -22.97
N LEU A 56 3.58 6.71 -22.45
CA LEU A 56 4.10 8.07 -22.33
C LEU A 56 4.30 8.74 -23.70
N GLN A 57 4.57 7.95 -24.74
CA GLN A 57 4.70 8.40 -26.13
C GLN A 57 3.34 8.55 -26.84
N GLY A 58 2.23 8.32 -26.14
CA GLY A 58 0.87 8.48 -26.66
C GLY A 58 0.24 7.19 -27.20
N ASN A 59 0.90 6.03 -27.04
CA ASN A 59 0.32 4.74 -27.39
C ASN A 59 -0.53 4.20 -26.23
N PHE A 60 -1.77 4.66 -26.15
CA PHE A 60 -2.71 4.25 -25.11
C PHE A 60 -3.32 2.89 -25.40
N SER A 61 -2.66 1.83 -24.94
CA SER A 61 -3.23 0.47 -24.95
C SER A 61 -3.89 0.14 -23.62
N LEU A 62 -5.01 -0.59 -23.67
CA LEU A 62 -5.65 -1.13 -22.46
C LEU A 62 -5.04 -2.46 -22.03
N ILE A 63 -4.39 -3.15 -22.96
CA ILE A 63 -3.76 -4.47 -22.78
C ILE A 63 -2.27 -4.31 -23.06
N THR A 64 -1.43 -4.78 -22.15
CA THR A 64 0.03 -4.70 -22.27
C THR A 64 0.55 -5.75 -23.25
N PRO A 65 1.07 -5.35 -24.43
CA PRO A 65 1.52 -6.30 -25.44
C PRO A 65 2.79 -7.07 -25.01
N HIS A 66 3.65 -6.48 -24.17
CA HIS A 66 4.90 -7.12 -23.76
C HIS A 66 4.72 -8.09 -22.57
N GLU A 67 3.69 -7.90 -21.76
CA GLU A 67 3.34 -8.78 -20.62
C GLU A 67 2.43 -9.96 -21.01
N GLY A 68 2.31 -10.31 -22.29
CA GLY A 68 1.44 -11.41 -22.70
C GLY A 68 -0.06 -11.12 -22.56
N GLY A 69 -0.44 -9.83 -22.54
CA GLY A 69 -1.83 -9.41 -22.58
C GLY A 69 -2.46 -9.08 -21.22
N GLU A 70 -1.65 -8.66 -20.24
CA GLU A 70 -2.14 -8.26 -18.93
C GLU A 70 -2.83 -6.88 -18.91
N GLY A 71 -3.47 -6.57 -17.77
CA GLY A 71 -4.13 -5.29 -17.55
C GLY A 71 -3.12 -4.14 -17.42
N SER A 72 -3.27 -3.10 -18.24
CA SER A 72 -2.34 -1.97 -18.33
C SER A 72 -2.33 -1.00 -17.13
N LEU A 73 -3.17 -1.20 -16.11
CA LEU A 73 -3.29 -0.24 -14.99
C LEU A 73 -1.94 0.12 -14.36
N TRP A 74 -1.11 -0.89 -14.10
CA TRP A 74 0.21 -0.66 -13.54
C TRP A 74 1.13 0.09 -14.52
N ALA A 75 1.07 -0.24 -15.82
CA ALA A 75 1.83 0.45 -16.85
C ALA A 75 1.45 1.94 -16.96
N TYR A 76 0.17 2.30 -16.77
CA TYR A 76 -0.28 3.70 -16.70
C TYR A 76 0.26 4.44 -15.47
N LEU A 77 0.20 3.82 -14.29
CA LEU A 77 0.72 4.41 -13.05
C LEU A 77 2.24 4.61 -13.13
N LEU A 78 2.94 3.66 -13.73
CA LEU A 78 4.37 3.77 -13.98
C LEU A 78 4.69 4.84 -15.04
N ALA A 79 3.88 4.95 -16.11
CA ALA A 79 4.01 6.02 -17.11
C ALA A 79 3.85 7.42 -16.47
N LEU A 80 2.90 7.59 -15.54
CA LEU A 80 2.78 8.84 -14.76
C LEU A 80 4.05 9.13 -13.96
N THR A 81 4.64 8.10 -13.35
CA THR A 81 5.89 8.27 -12.61
C THR A 81 7.04 8.66 -13.54
N PHE A 82 7.12 8.06 -14.73
CA PHE A 82 8.09 8.43 -15.75
C PHE A 82 7.87 9.83 -16.33
N ALA A 83 6.64 10.32 -16.38
CA ALA A 83 6.36 11.71 -16.78
C ALA A 83 6.98 12.73 -15.82
N VAL A 84 7.03 12.41 -14.52
CA VAL A 84 7.58 13.29 -13.48
C VAL A 84 9.09 13.11 -13.31
N PHE A 85 9.56 11.86 -13.20
CA PHE A 85 10.94 11.53 -12.81
C PHE A 85 11.84 11.08 -13.96
N LYS A 86 11.30 11.03 -15.19
CA LYS A 86 11.90 10.44 -16.40
C LYS A 86 12.03 8.90 -16.33
N PRO A 87 12.06 8.21 -17.49
CA PRO A 87 12.26 6.76 -17.53
C PRO A 87 13.65 6.36 -17.03
N SER A 88 13.70 5.56 -15.96
CA SER A 88 14.93 4.97 -15.43
C SER A 88 14.58 3.74 -14.56
N ILE A 89 15.56 2.86 -14.32
CA ILE A 89 15.38 1.72 -13.40
C ILE A 89 15.04 2.20 -11.99
N ALA A 90 15.71 3.27 -11.53
CA ALA A 90 15.50 3.85 -10.21
C ALA A 90 14.08 4.43 -10.07
N SER A 91 13.57 5.12 -11.09
CA SER A 91 12.19 5.63 -11.06
C SER A 91 11.16 4.50 -11.15
N ALA A 92 11.45 3.41 -11.85
CA ALA A 92 10.55 2.27 -11.92
C ALA A 92 10.44 1.53 -10.58
N ARG A 93 11.58 1.20 -9.97
CA ARG A 93 11.62 0.56 -8.65
C ARG A 93 11.11 1.50 -7.55
N GLY A 94 11.41 2.79 -7.66
CA GLY A 94 10.88 3.83 -6.78
C GLY A 94 9.35 3.92 -6.82
N ALA A 95 8.74 3.81 -8.01
CA ALA A 95 7.29 3.74 -8.15
C ALA A 95 6.72 2.54 -7.39
N ALA A 96 7.29 1.34 -7.58
CA ALA A 96 6.84 0.13 -6.91
C ALA A 96 6.91 0.28 -5.37
N VAL A 97 7.99 0.85 -4.84
CA VAL A 97 8.12 1.15 -3.40
C VAL A 97 7.03 2.12 -2.94
N ALA A 98 6.83 3.22 -3.67
CA ALA A 98 5.85 4.25 -3.31
C ALA A 98 4.42 3.70 -3.26
N PHE A 99 3.98 2.98 -4.30
CA PHE A 99 2.65 2.38 -4.34
C PHE A 99 2.46 1.28 -3.28
N SER A 100 3.52 0.56 -2.91
CA SER A 100 3.48 -0.43 -1.84
C SER A 100 3.26 0.23 -0.48
N VAL A 101 3.99 1.30 -0.19
CA VAL A 101 3.84 2.08 1.06
C VAL A 101 2.46 2.73 1.13
N ALA A 102 1.99 3.30 0.01
CA ALA A 102 0.62 3.83 -0.09
C ALA A 102 -0.44 2.76 0.19
N GLY A 103 -0.24 1.53 -0.32
CA GLY A 103 -1.12 0.39 -0.06
C GLY A 103 -1.26 0.07 1.43
N ILE A 104 -0.18 0.14 2.21
CA ILE A 104 -0.23 -0.07 3.67
C ILE A 104 -1.12 0.99 4.34
N GLY A 105 -1.01 2.25 3.92
CA GLY A 105 -1.87 3.33 4.40
C GLY A 105 -3.34 3.11 4.06
N VAL A 106 -3.65 2.66 2.85
CA VAL A 106 -5.02 2.33 2.43
C VAL A 106 -5.59 1.17 3.24
N VAL A 107 -4.84 0.09 3.42
CA VAL A 107 -5.28 -1.05 4.24
C VAL A 107 -5.51 -0.63 5.68
N PHE A 108 -4.64 0.20 6.26
CA PHE A 108 -4.83 0.73 7.60
C PHE A 108 -6.10 1.59 7.71
N ALA A 109 -6.34 2.48 6.74
CA ALA A 109 -7.54 3.30 6.70
C ALA A 109 -8.81 2.44 6.55
N LEU A 110 -8.76 1.41 5.70
CA LEU A 110 -9.86 0.47 5.49
C LEU A 110 -10.13 -0.36 6.75
N ALA A 111 -9.09 -0.87 7.41
CA ALA A 111 -9.19 -1.58 8.68
C ALA A 111 -9.83 -0.68 9.74
N ARG A 112 -9.44 0.59 9.79
CA ARG A 112 -10.03 1.58 10.70
C ARG A 112 -11.52 1.79 10.43
N LEU A 113 -11.91 1.87 9.16
CA LEU A 113 -13.30 2.10 8.75
C LEU A 113 -14.19 0.88 8.98
N LEU A 114 -13.70 -0.33 8.68
CA LEU A 114 -14.50 -1.56 8.67
C LEU A 114 -14.46 -2.34 9.98
N LEU A 115 -13.32 -2.36 10.69
CA LEU A 115 -13.11 -3.24 11.84
C LEU A 115 -13.33 -2.54 13.19
N LEU A 116 -13.05 -1.24 13.31
CA LEU A 116 -13.29 -0.51 14.58
C LEU A 116 -14.76 -0.46 14.99
N PRO A 117 -15.75 -0.28 14.07
CA PRO A 117 -17.16 -0.35 14.44
C PRO A 117 -17.58 -1.74 14.93
N GLN A 118 -16.91 -2.81 14.45
CA GLN A 118 -17.24 -4.19 14.80
C GLN A 118 -16.62 -4.61 16.12
N LEU A 119 -15.37 -4.23 16.39
CA LEU A 119 -14.71 -4.48 17.68
C LEU A 119 -15.43 -3.77 18.84
N GLY A 120 -16.00 -2.58 18.59
CA GLY A 120 -16.90 -1.91 19.54
C GLY A 120 -18.16 -2.71 19.87
N ARG A 121 -18.72 -3.47 18.90
CA ARG A 121 -19.88 -4.35 19.13
C ARG A 121 -19.51 -5.63 19.87
N PHE A 122 -18.34 -6.22 19.58
CA PHE A 122 -17.84 -7.40 20.30
C PHE A 122 -17.52 -7.10 21.77
N GLN A 123 -17.01 -5.90 22.09
CA GLN A 123 -16.79 -5.50 23.47
C GLN A 123 -18.11 -5.33 24.25
N VAL A 124 -19.16 -4.79 23.61
CA VAL A 124 -20.49 -4.69 24.23
C VAL A 124 -21.10 -6.08 24.48
N LEU A 125 -20.92 -7.02 23.55
CA LEU A 125 -21.38 -8.40 23.70
C LEU A 125 -20.59 -9.18 24.77
N ALA A 126 -19.27 -9.01 24.84
CA ALA A 126 -18.43 -9.68 25.83
C ALA A 126 -18.67 -9.16 27.27
N VAL A 127 -18.97 -7.87 27.44
CA VAL A 127 -19.37 -7.32 28.74
C VAL A 127 -20.77 -7.81 29.12
N ALA A 128 -21.69 -7.94 28.17
CA ALA A 128 -23.05 -8.42 28.41
C ALA A 128 -23.10 -9.91 28.84
N THR A 129 -22.15 -10.75 28.42
CA THR A 129 -22.10 -12.17 28.83
C THR A 129 -21.35 -12.40 30.15
N LEU A 130 -20.52 -11.46 30.60
CA LEU A 130 -19.78 -11.55 31.87
C LEU A 130 -20.54 -10.95 33.07
N THR A 131 -21.74 -10.39 32.87
CA THR A 131 -22.61 -9.85 33.93
C THR A 131 -23.97 -10.56 34.05
N GLY A 132 -24.12 -11.73 33.44
CA GLY A 132 -25.28 -12.62 33.59
C GLY A 132 -25.06 -13.71 34.62
#